data_AF-A0A0F9CII9-F1
#
_entry.id   AF-A0A0F9CII9-F1
#
_cell.length_a   1.000
_cell.length_b   1.000
_cell.length_c   1.000
_cell.angle_alpha   90.00
_cell.angle_beta   90.00
_cell.angle_gamma   90.00
#
_symmetry.space_group_name_H-M   'P 1'
#
loop_
_entity.id
_entity.type
_entity.pdbx_description
1 polymer ?
#
loop_
_entity_poly.entity_id
_entity_poly.type
_entity_poly.pdbx_seq_one_letter_code
_entity_poly.pdbx_strand_id
1 'polypeptide(L)'
;AQDRQAAETREVRATKRMLDLDSGAVSVRIIREQMVEDGDLTRSQFERLELMDGRLADGISVLALFFSRDKEIIRHLDIGVTDPLDTESNDIEAIKTIIHEKVSELNAFLINEPNSDKRRLAFQSLMALIHLERHYDNPASSTEIMLGNIDSNLASEKPDTRVRTGDGSTPGKSEGEQQSRAGKISRDDRAEVD
;
A
#
# COMPACT_ATOMS: atom_id res chain seq x y z
N ALA A 1 -11.02 -6.24 -34.44
CA ALA A 1 -12.00 -5.56 -33.57
C ALA A 1 -11.69 -5.81 -32.09
N GLN A 2 -11.44 -7.06 -31.69
CA GLN A 2 -11.13 -7.45 -30.31
C GLN A 2 -9.85 -6.80 -29.75
N ASP A 3 -8.76 -6.74 -30.53
CA ASP A 3 -7.50 -6.09 -30.08
C ASP A 3 -7.67 -4.59 -29.80
N ARG A 4 -8.55 -3.92 -30.57
CA ARG A 4 -8.84 -2.50 -30.40
C ARG A 4 -9.62 -2.25 -29.11
N GLN A 5 -10.64 -3.04 -28.83
CA GLN A 5 -11.40 -2.95 -27.58
C GLN A 5 -10.53 -3.27 -26.35
N ALA A 6 -9.63 -4.24 -26.47
CA ALA A 6 -8.67 -4.56 -25.40
C ALA A 6 -7.70 -3.40 -25.13
N ALA A 7 -7.21 -2.73 -26.18
CA ALA A 7 -6.35 -1.56 -26.06
C ALA A 7 -7.09 -0.37 -25.41
N GLU A 8 -8.31 -0.07 -25.88
CA GLU A 8 -9.16 0.99 -25.32
C GLU A 8 -9.47 0.73 -23.83
N THR A 9 -9.76 -0.53 -23.46
CA THR A 9 -9.99 -0.91 -22.05
C THR A 9 -8.74 -0.67 -21.19
N ARG A 10 -7.55 -1.05 -21.69
CA ARG A 10 -6.28 -0.81 -20.97
C ARG A 10 -6.00 0.67 -20.77
N GLU A 11 -6.27 1.50 -21.77
CA GLU A 11 -6.08 2.96 -21.70
C GLU A 11 -6.99 3.59 -20.65
N VAL A 12 -8.27 3.21 -20.61
CA VAL A 12 -9.23 3.68 -19.61
C VAL A 12 -8.77 3.28 -18.20
N ARG A 13 -8.33 2.02 -17.99
CA ARG A 13 -7.80 1.57 -16.70
C ARG A 13 -6.56 2.35 -16.28
N ALA A 14 -5.62 2.59 -17.21
CA ALA A 14 -4.42 3.35 -16.93
C ALA A 14 -4.73 4.80 -16.51
N THR A 15 -5.63 5.46 -17.23
CA THR A 15 -6.08 6.82 -16.91
C THR A 15 -6.74 6.90 -15.54
N LYS A 16 -7.62 5.94 -15.23
CA LYS A 16 -8.27 5.88 -13.91
C LYS A 16 -7.25 5.70 -12.79
N ARG A 17 -6.32 4.76 -12.92
CA ARG A 17 -5.26 4.52 -11.92
C ARG A 17 -4.41 5.75 -11.68
N MET A 18 -4.07 6.51 -12.73
CA MET A 18 -3.33 7.77 -12.59
C MET A 18 -4.12 8.79 -11.76
N LEU A 19 -5.42 8.93 -12.01
CA LEU A 19 -6.28 9.83 -11.23
C LEU A 19 -6.44 9.37 -9.78
N ASP A 20 -6.55 8.06 -9.55
CA ASP A 20 -6.66 7.50 -8.20
C ASP A 20 -5.34 7.68 -7.40
N LEU A 21 -4.17 7.63 -8.06
CA LEU A 21 -2.86 8.00 -7.46
C LEU A 21 -2.77 9.48 -7.14
N ASP A 22 -3.07 10.33 -8.13
CA ASP A 22 -2.92 11.78 -7.99
C ASP A 22 -3.85 12.34 -6.91
N SER A 23 -5.02 11.73 -6.72
CA SER A 23 -5.95 12.08 -5.64
C SER A 23 -5.59 11.50 -4.27
N GLY A 24 -4.66 10.54 -4.21
CA GLY A 24 -4.36 9.78 -3.00
C GLY A 24 -5.50 8.84 -2.56
N ALA A 25 -6.48 8.59 -3.41
CA ALA A 25 -7.61 7.71 -3.11
C ALA A 25 -7.17 6.24 -2.92
N VAL A 26 -6.07 5.86 -3.58
CA VAL A 26 -5.45 4.53 -3.45
C VAL A 26 -3.93 4.68 -3.41
N SER A 27 -3.26 3.76 -2.73
CA SER A 27 -1.79 3.72 -2.72
C SER A 27 -1.23 3.05 -3.97
N VAL A 28 0.05 3.32 -4.26
CA VAL A 28 0.80 2.67 -5.35
C VAL A 28 0.74 1.15 -5.28
N ARG A 29 0.81 0.58 -4.07
CA ARG A 29 0.71 -0.86 -3.86
C ARG A 29 -0.66 -1.41 -4.27
N ILE A 30 -1.74 -0.77 -3.84
CA ILE A 30 -3.11 -1.19 -4.19
C ILE A 30 -3.28 -1.22 -5.71
N ILE A 31 -2.76 -0.21 -6.42
CA ILE A 31 -2.82 -0.20 -7.87
C ILE A 31 -2.01 -1.32 -8.49
N ARG A 32 -0.82 -1.61 -7.97
CA ARG A 32 0.00 -2.71 -8.47
C ARG A 32 -0.68 -4.07 -8.23
N GLU A 33 -1.38 -4.24 -7.12
CA GLU A 33 -2.20 -5.43 -6.85
C GLU A 33 -3.34 -5.55 -7.86
N GLN A 34 -4.10 -4.48 -8.10
CA GLN A 34 -5.14 -4.44 -9.13
C GLN A 34 -4.59 -4.73 -10.54
N MET A 35 -3.40 -4.20 -10.88
CA MET A 35 -2.74 -4.47 -12.16
C MET A 35 -2.37 -5.95 -12.33
N VAL A 36 -2.06 -6.66 -11.24
CA VAL A 36 -1.85 -8.11 -11.29
C VAL A 36 -3.16 -8.85 -11.54
N GLU A 37 -4.23 -8.47 -10.85
CA GLU A 37 -5.56 -9.06 -11.03
C GLU A 37 -6.09 -8.85 -12.47
N ASP A 38 -5.85 -7.65 -13.02
CA ASP A 38 -6.24 -7.25 -14.37
C ASP A 38 -5.37 -7.88 -15.48
N GLY A 39 -4.29 -8.58 -15.12
CA GLY A 39 -3.32 -9.17 -16.05
C GLY A 39 -2.43 -8.15 -16.78
N ASP A 40 -2.40 -6.89 -16.32
CA ASP A 40 -1.52 -5.85 -16.84
C ASP A 40 -0.08 -5.99 -16.28
N LEU A 41 0.08 -6.74 -15.18
CA LEU A 41 1.35 -6.98 -14.52
C LEU A 41 1.46 -8.45 -14.08
N THR A 42 2.60 -9.09 -14.32
CA THR A 42 2.84 -10.44 -13.81
C THR A 42 3.19 -10.43 -12.32
N ARG A 43 2.92 -11.53 -11.60
CA ARG A 43 3.30 -11.63 -10.18
C ARG A 43 4.80 -11.37 -9.94
N SER A 44 5.67 -11.83 -10.83
CA SER A 44 7.12 -11.58 -10.71
C SER A 44 7.51 -10.11 -10.93
N GLN A 45 6.79 -9.39 -11.80
CA GLN A 45 6.97 -7.95 -11.95
C GLN A 45 6.49 -7.21 -10.70
N PHE A 46 5.38 -7.65 -10.10
CA PHE A 46 4.85 -7.07 -8.86
C PHE A 46 5.86 -7.17 -7.74
N GLU A 47 6.36 -8.38 -7.50
CA GLU A 47 7.35 -8.62 -6.45
C GLU A 47 8.61 -7.81 -6.66
N ARG A 48 9.09 -7.66 -7.91
CA ARG A 48 10.24 -6.82 -8.19
C ARG A 48 9.98 -5.34 -7.87
N LEU A 49 8.83 -4.81 -8.24
CA LEU A 49 8.46 -3.42 -7.96
C LEU A 49 8.31 -3.17 -6.46
N GLU A 50 7.67 -4.09 -5.73
CA GLU A 50 7.55 -3.98 -4.27
C GLU A 50 8.92 -4.03 -3.60
N LEU A 51 9.82 -4.93 -4.04
CA LEU A 51 11.18 -5.00 -3.48
C LEU A 51 11.98 -3.72 -3.74
N MET A 52 11.84 -3.11 -4.91
CA MET A 52 12.48 -1.82 -5.22
C MET A 52 11.97 -0.70 -4.31
N ASP A 53 10.69 -0.74 -3.97
CA ASP A 53 10.05 0.18 -3.00
C ASP A 53 10.34 -0.18 -1.54
N GLY A 54 11.06 -1.28 -1.27
CA GLY A 54 11.45 -1.67 0.09
C GLY A 54 10.42 -2.52 0.80
N ARG A 55 9.55 -3.20 0.06
CA ARG A 55 8.53 -4.11 0.58
C ARG A 55 8.65 -5.52 0.00
N LEU A 56 8.28 -6.49 0.80
CA LEU A 56 8.06 -7.86 0.38
C LEU A 56 6.68 -7.99 -0.27
N ALA A 57 6.40 -9.15 -0.87
CA ALA A 57 5.17 -9.40 -1.62
C ALA A 57 3.88 -9.37 -0.77
N ASP A 58 4.03 -9.53 0.56
CA ASP A 58 2.97 -9.38 1.55
C ASP A 58 2.85 -7.94 2.09
N GLY A 59 3.77 -7.07 1.70
CA GLY A 59 3.86 -5.68 2.11
C GLY A 59 4.72 -5.40 3.34
N ILE A 60 5.30 -6.43 3.96
CA ILE A 60 6.23 -6.24 5.07
C ILE A 60 7.48 -5.53 4.54
N SER A 61 8.11 -4.66 5.35
CA SER A 61 9.36 -4.01 4.97
C SER A 61 10.44 -5.05 4.62
N VAL A 62 11.21 -4.79 3.57
CA VAL A 62 12.37 -5.61 3.18
C VAL A 62 13.44 -5.63 4.28
N LEU A 63 13.49 -4.62 5.15
CA LEU A 63 14.40 -4.59 6.30
C LEU A 63 14.07 -5.67 7.34
N ALA A 64 12.83 -6.17 7.38
CA ALA A 64 12.46 -7.29 8.24
C ALA A 64 13.27 -8.57 7.91
N LEU A 65 13.88 -8.65 6.73
CA LEU A 65 14.74 -9.77 6.34
C LEU A 65 16.00 -9.90 7.21
N PHE A 66 16.48 -8.84 7.85
CA PHE A 66 17.58 -8.92 8.82
C PHE A 66 17.23 -9.77 10.06
N PHE A 67 15.94 -9.97 10.33
CA PHE A 67 15.45 -10.85 11.40
C PHE A 67 14.93 -12.20 10.89
N SER A 68 15.18 -12.51 9.61
CA SER A 68 14.77 -13.79 9.01
C SER A 68 15.46 -14.97 9.69
N ARG A 69 14.78 -16.12 9.70
CA ARG A 69 15.34 -17.41 10.13
C ARG A 69 15.83 -18.27 8.97
N ASP A 70 15.65 -17.79 7.74
CA ASP A 70 16.12 -18.47 6.54
C ASP A 70 17.64 -18.39 6.46
N LYS A 71 18.30 -19.54 6.35
CA LYS A 71 19.76 -19.65 6.37
C LYS A 71 20.43 -18.96 5.18
N GLU A 72 19.80 -18.96 4.01
CA GLU A 72 20.34 -18.32 2.82
C GLU A 72 20.26 -16.80 2.95
N ILE A 73 19.15 -16.28 3.47
CA ILE A 73 18.98 -14.85 3.74
C ILE A 73 19.96 -14.39 4.82
N ILE A 74 20.07 -15.12 5.94
CA ILE A 74 21.04 -14.81 7.01
C ILE A 74 22.46 -14.73 6.43
N ARG A 75 22.85 -15.72 5.62
CA ARG A 75 24.19 -15.74 5.01
C ARG A 75 24.46 -14.52 4.13
N HIS A 76 23.44 -14.01 3.44
CA HIS A 76 23.58 -12.84 2.57
C HIS A 76 23.53 -11.50 3.32
N LEU A 77 22.84 -11.47 4.47
CA LEU A 77 22.61 -10.27 5.27
C LEU A 77 23.49 -10.18 6.52
N ASP A 78 24.35 -11.17 6.76
CA ASP A 78 25.32 -11.10 7.84
C ASP A 78 26.40 -10.06 7.53
N ILE A 79 26.23 -8.89 8.13
CA ILE A 79 27.16 -7.77 8.09
C ILE A 79 28.05 -7.70 9.36
N GLY A 80 28.00 -8.72 10.23
CA GLY A 80 28.82 -8.78 11.45
C GLY A 80 28.38 -7.83 12.58
N VAL A 81 27.12 -7.37 12.55
CA VAL A 81 26.57 -6.39 13.50
C VAL A 81 25.35 -7.01 14.18
N THR A 82 25.22 -6.81 15.49
CA THR A 82 24.12 -7.39 16.29
C THR A 82 22.75 -6.88 15.87
N ASP A 83 22.61 -5.57 15.72
CA ASP A 83 21.39 -4.93 15.22
C ASP A 83 21.74 -3.98 14.06
N PRO A 84 21.60 -4.43 12.80
CA PRO A 84 21.84 -3.60 11.63
C PRO A 84 20.98 -2.35 11.55
N LEU A 85 19.81 -2.30 12.21
CA LEU A 85 18.86 -1.19 12.13
C LEU A 85 19.10 -0.09 13.19
N ASP A 86 20.04 -0.30 14.11
CA ASP A 86 20.36 0.69 15.13
C ASP A 86 21.28 1.80 14.57
N THR A 87 20.67 2.85 14.04
CA THR A 87 21.41 4.01 13.50
C THR A 87 22.04 4.90 14.58
N GLU A 88 21.67 4.73 15.85
CA GLU A 88 22.18 5.57 16.94
C GLU A 88 23.46 4.99 17.53
N SER A 89 23.55 3.67 17.66
CA SER A 89 24.69 2.99 18.26
C SER A 89 25.77 2.57 17.25
N ASN A 90 25.40 2.37 15.98
CA ASN A 90 26.35 1.88 14.97
C ASN A 90 27.21 3.01 14.37
N ASP A 91 28.45 2.69 14.01
CA ASP A 91 29.30 3.59 13.21
C ASP A 91 28.81 3.60 11.75
N ILE A 92 28.10 4.66 11.39
CA ILE A 92 27.45 4.85 10.09
C ILE A 92 28.42 4.62 8.92
N GLU A 93 29.63 5.18 8.98
CA GLU A 93 30.58 5.09 7.87
C GLU A 93 31.17 3.69 7.73
N ALA A 94 31.44 3.03 8.87
CA ALA A 94 31.87 1.64 8.88
C ALA A 94 30.77 0.71 8.32
N ILE A 95 29.52 0.90 8.74
CA ILE A 95 28.38 0.11 8.26
C ILE A 95 28.18 0.30 6.76
N LYS A 96 28.19 1.53 6.26
CA LYS A 96 28.05 1.80 4.82
C LYS A 96 29.13 1.11 4.00
N THR A 97 30.37 1.13 4.49
CA THR A 97 31.48 0.42 3.84
C THR A 97 31.20 -1.09 3.76
N ILE A 98 30.76 -1.71 4.86
CA ILE A 98 30.41 -3.14 4.89
C ILE A 98 29.22 -3.44 3.96
N ILE A 99 28.21 -2.58 3.92
CA ILE A 99 27.05 -2.72 3.03
C ILE A 99 27.52 -2.71 1.57
N HIS A 100 28.38 -1.77 1.17
CA HIS A 100 28.91 -1.70 -0.20
C HIS A 100 29.68 -2.95 -0.60
N GLU A 101 30.50 -3.49 0.30
CA GLU A 101 31.21 -4.75 0.09
C GLU A 101 30.21 -5.90 -0.14
N LYS A 102 29.19 -6.02 0.71
CA LYS A 102 28.16 -7.06 0.59
C LYS A 102 27.30 -6.93 -0.66
N VAL A 103 26.96 -5.71 -1.05
CA VAL A 103 26.26 -5.41 -2.30
C VAL A 103 27.09 -5.88 -3.51
N SER A 104 28.41 -5.63 -3.49
CA SER A 104 29.32 -6.09 -4.53
C SER A 104 29.38 -7.63 -4.60
N GLU A 105 29.53 -8.30 -3.45
CA GLU A 105 29.52 -9.76 -3.34
C GLU A 105 28.22 -10.37 -3.88
N LEU A 106 27.07 -9.82 -3.50
CA LEU A 106 25.76 -10.30 -3.93
C LEU A 106 25.52 -10.10 -5.42
N ASN A 107 25.96 -8.98 -5.98
CA ASN A 107 25.89 -8.76 -7.43
C ASN A 107 26.72 -9.81 -8.19
N ALA A 108 27.93 -10.10 -7.72
CA ALA A 108 28.76 -11.16 -8.30
C ALA A 108 28.10 -12.54 -8.17
N PHE A 109 27.46 -12.84 -7.02
CA PHE A 109 26.69 -14.07 -6.83
C PHE A 109 25.51 -14.17 -7.81
N LEU A 110 24.71 -13.11 -7.94
CA LEU A 110 23.52 -13.08 -8.80
C LEU A 110 23.81 -13.31 -10.28
N ILE A 111 24.97 -12.85 -10.77
CA ILE A 111 25.41 -13.06 -12.15
C ILE A 111 25.75 -14.53 -12.40
N ASN A 112 26.30 -15.22 -11.40
CA ASN A 112 26.85 -16.57 -11.53
C ASN A 112 25.91 -17.69 -11.06
N GLU A 113 24.84 -17.37 -10.33
CA GLU A 113 23.92 -18.37 -9.76
C GLU A 113 22.84 -18.80 -10.78
N PRO A 114 22.83 -20.04 -11.27
CA PRO A 114 21.81 -20.50 -12.21
C PRO A 114 20.45 -20.80 -11.56
N ASN A 115 20.41 -21.06 -10.25
CA ASN A 115 19.17 -21.43 -9.57
C ASN A 115 18.27 -20.20 -9.34
N SER A 116 17.05 -20.25 -9.87
CA SER A 116 16.08 -19.15 -9.80
C SER A 116 15.69 -18.78 -8.37
N ASP A 117 15.54 -19.77 -7.49
CA ASP A 117 15.10 -19.55 -6.11
C ASP A 117 16.20 -18.89 -5.28
N LYS A 118 17.44 -19.37 -5.43
CA LYS A 118 18.61 -18.74 -4.82
C LYS A 118 18.82 -17.32 -5.34
N ARG A 119 18.67 -17.10 -6.65
CA ARG A 119 18.70 -15.74 -7.22
C ARG A 119 17.61 -14.85 -6.65
N ARG A 120 16.40 -15.37 -6.44
CA ARG A 120 15.30 -14.62 -5.84
C ARG A 120 15.65 -14.19 -4.41
N LEU A 121 16.15 -15.10 -3.58
CA LEU A 121 16.57 -14.80 -2.20
C LEU A 121 17.75 -13.83 -2.13
N ALA A 122 18.75 -14.01 -2.99
CA ALA A 122 19.89 -13.09 -3.11
C ALA A 122 19.44 -11.71 -3.57
N PHE A 123 18.48 -11.62 -4.50
CA PHE A 123 17.93 -10.35 -4.95
C PHE A 123 17.13 -9.65 -3.85
N GLN A 124 16.35 -10.39 -3.07
CA GLN A 124 15.67 -9.83 -1.89
C GLN A 124 16.67 -9.29 -0.86
N SER A 125 17.74 -10.05 -0.61
CA SER A 125 18.82 -9.64 0.31
C SER A 125 19.55 -8.39 -0.20
N LEU A 126 19.83 -8.33 -1.51
CA LEU A 126 20.41 -7.15 -2.15
C LEU A 126 19.52 -5.91 -1.95
N MET A 127 18.21 -6.04 -2.14
CA MET A 127 17.27 -4.93 -1.92
C MET A 127 17.23 -4.54 -0.44
N ALA A 128 17.30 -5.50 0.49
CA ALA A 128 17.39 -5.20 1.93
C ALA A 128 18.61 -4.35 2.26
N LEU A 129 19.78 -4.68 1.70
CA LEU A 129 21.02 -3.92 1.90
C LEU A 129 20.95 -2.50 1.32
N ILE A 130 20.38 -2.33 0.12
CA ILE A 130 20.19 -1.01 -0.49
C ILE A 130 19.24 -0.15 0.34
N HIS A 131 18.17 -0.74 0.86
CA HIS A 131 17.25 -0.04 1.75
C HIS A 131 17.86 0.24 3.12
N LEU A 132 18.76 -0.63 3.60
CA LEU A 132 19.52 -0.38 4.81
C LEU A 132 20.46 0.82 4.61
N GLU A 133 21.17 0.90 3.50
CA GLU A 133 22.01 2.06 3.18
C GLU A 133 21.21 3.36 3.21
N ARG A 134 20.03 3.38 2.57
CA ARG A 134 19.12 4.52 2.60
C ARG A 134 18.63 4.85 4.01
N HIS A 135 18.41 3.83 4.84
CA HIS A 135 18.05 4.01 6.25
C HIS A 135 19.14 4.78 7.00
N TYR A 136 20.42 4.49 6.73
CA TYR A 136 21.56 5.24 7.29
C TYR A 136 21.76 6.63 6.68
N ASP A 137 21.40 6.84 5.41
CA ASP A 137 21.43 8.17 4.79
C ASP A 137 20.35 9.11 5.36
N ASN A 138 19.19 8.57 5.70
CA ASN A 138 18.06 9.34 6.22
C ASN A 138 17.23 8.51 7.23
N PRO A 139 17.66 8.46 8.50
CA PRO A 139 16.96 7.67 9.53
C PRO A 139 15.52 8.16 9.76
N ALA A 140 15.26 9.46 9.59
CA ALA A 140 13.93 10.05 9.78
C ALA A 140 12.90 9.60 8.73
N SER A 141 13.33 9.31 7.49
CA SER A 141 12.46 8.80 6.41
C SER A 141 12.06 7.34 6.62
N SER A 142 12.71 6.64 7.55
CA SER A 142 12.60 5.18 7.63
C SER A 142 11.38 4.69 8.40
N THR A 143 10.81 5.53 9.25
CA THR A 143 9.47 5.33 9.82
C THR A 143 8.39 5.25 8.74
N GLU A 144 8.57 5.98 7.64
CA GLU A 144 7.70 5.95 6.46
C GLU A 144 7.86 4.63 5.68
N ILE A 145 9.10 4.13 5.58
CA ILE A 145 9.41 2.83 4.97
C ILE A 145 8.86 1.65 5.80
N MET A 146 8.89 1.74 7.13
CA MET A 146 8.38 0.69 8.02
C MET A 146 6.84 0.61 8.07
N LEU A 147 6.14 1.74 8.07
CA LEU A 147 4.68 1.78 8.13
C LEU A 147 4.02 1.72 6.74
N GLY A 148 4.84 1.66 5.69
CA GLY A 148 4.43 1.98 4.33
C GLY A 148 4.15 3.49 4.22
N ASN A 149 4.39 4.07 3.05
CA ASN A 149 3.93 5.43 2.75
C ASN A 149 2.40 5.47 2.90
N ILE A 150 1.92 5.75 4.11
CA ILE A 150 0.60 6.32 4.34
C ILE A 150 0.79 7.76 3.90
N ASP A 151 0.59 8.01 2.61
CA ASP A 151 0.79 9.32 1.99
C ASP A 151 0.18 10.40 2.91
N SER A 152 1.05 11.22 3.49
CA SER A 152 0.68 12.30 4.42
C SER A 152 -0.10 13.44 3.74
N ASN A 153 -0.54 13.24 2.49
CA ASN A 153 -1.41 14.15 1.75
C ASN A 153 -2.86 14.19 2.27
N LEU A 154 -3.22 13.39 3.27
CA LEU A 154 -4.51 13.53 3.97
C LEU A 154 -4.66 14.85 4.76
N ALA A 155 -3.59 15.65 4.90
CA ALA A 155 -3.59 16.85 5.75
C ALA A 155 -3.81 18.19 5.02
N SER A 156 -4.05 18.21 3.71
CA SER A 156 -4.28 19.47 2.97
C SER A 156 -5.63 19.60 2.27
N GLU A 157 -6.67 18.89 2.72
CA GLU A 157 -8.03 19.28 2.37
C GLU A 157 -8.36 20.61 3.06
N LYS A 158 -8.19 21.70 2.31
CA LYS A 158 -8.88 22.95 2.64
C LYS A 158 -10.37 22.61 2.74
N PRO A 159 -11.07 22.95 3.83
CA PRO A 159 -12.50 22.71 3.95
C PRO A 159 -13.19 23.32 2.74
N ASP A 160 -13.93 22.52 1.99
CA ASP A 160 -14.68 22.97 0.81
C ASP A 160 -15.69 24.03 1.26
N THR A 161 -15.34 25.30 1.10
CA THR A 161 -16.19 26.46 1.42
C THR A 161 -17.24 26.69 0.35
N ARG A 162 -17.81 25.64 -0.24
CA ARG A 162 -19.09 25.74 -0.95
C ARG A 162 -20.21 25.97 0.05
N VAL A 163 -20.21 27.21 0.53
CA VAL A 163 -21.36 27.93 1.03
C VAL A 163 -22.49 27.68 0.03
N ARG A 164 -23.41 26.84 0.48
CA ARG A 164 -24.72 26.65 -0.11
C ARG A 164 -25.35 28.05 -0.21
N THR A 165 -25.37 28.61 -1.41
CA THR A 165 -26.18 29.79 -1.74
C THR A 165 -27.62 29.40 -1.43
N GLY A 166 -28.10 29.85 -0.28
CA GLY A 166 -29.50 29.76 0.11
C GLY A 166 -30.30 30.60 -0.85
N ASP A 167 -30.88 29.91 -1.83
CA ASP A 167 -31.82 30.48 -2.78
C ASP A 167 -33.06 30.91 -2.00
N GLY A 168 -33.15 32.21 -1.76
CA GLY A 168 -34.28 32.85 -1.12
C GLY A 168 -35.43 32.99 -2.11
N SER A 169 -36.28 31.98 -2.16
CA SER A 169 -37.61 31.95 -2.78
C SER A 169 -38.28 30.68 -2.26
N THR A 170 -39.49 30.64 -1.70
CA THR A 170 -40.76 31.18 -2.20
C THR A 170 -41.83 31.19 -1.07
N PRO A 171 -43.15 31.45 -1.28
CA PRO A 171 -43.94 32.37 -0.47
C PRO A 171 -45.08 31.69 0.34
N GLY A 172 -45.80 32.49 1.13
CA GLY A 172 -47.27 32.36 1.22
C GLY A 172 -47.83 31.40 2.28
N LYS A 173 -48.56 32.00 3.22
CA LYS A 173 -49.47 31.40 4.21
C LYS A 173 -50.47 30.41 3.62
N SER A 174 -50.84 29.38 4.38
CA SER A 174 -52.25 29.16 4.77
C SER A 174 -52.39 28.20 5.95
N GLU A 175 -53.27 28.59 6.86
CA GLU A 175 -53.82 27.83 7.97
C GLU A 175 -54.75 26.72 7.46
N GLY A 176 -54.88 25.62 8.20
CA GLY A 176 -55.83 24.56 7.87
C GLY A 176 -55.85 23.44 8.89
N GLU A 177 -56.80 23.53 9.80
CA GLU A 177 -57.19 22.54 10.82
C GLU A 177 -57.33 21.12 10.26
N GLN A 178 -56.81 20.12 10.99
CA GLN A 178 -57.33 18.75 10.93
C GLN A 178 -57.44 18.16 12.33
N GLN A 179 -58.61 18.38 12.93
CA GLN A 179 -59.22 17.42 13.84
C GLN A 179 -59.68 16.21 13.02
N SER A 180 -59.37 14.98 13.44
CA SER A 180 -60.42 13.96 13.62
C SER A 180 -59.88 12.61 14.13
N ARG A 181 -60.54 12.19 15.21
CA ARG A 181 -61.04 10.83 15.50
C ARG A 181 -60.05 9.69 15.74
N ALA A 182 -59.84 9.50 17.03
CA ALA A 182 -59.72 8.19 17.68
C ALA A 182 -60.90 7.27 17.28
N GLY A 183 -60.57 6.15 16.65
CA GLY A 183 -61.44 4.99 16.48
C GLY A 183 -60.91 3.82 17.30
N LYS A 184 -61.57 3.54 18.43
CA LYS A 184 -61.42 2.30 19.20
C LYS A 184 -61.83 1.12 18.30
N ILE A 185 -60.96 0.12 18.15
CA ILE A 185 -61.35 -1.19 17.62
C ILE A 185 -61.33 -2.17 18.79
N SER A 186 -62.49 -2.78 18.98
CA SER A 186 -62.86 -3.74 20.01
C SER A 186 -62.04 -5.02 19.91
N ARG A 187 -61.67 -5.56 21.07
CA ARG A 187 -61.43 -6.98 21.30
C ARG A 187 -62.79 -7.68 21.43
N ASP A 188 -62.85 -8.92 20.93
CA ASP A 188 -63.85 -10.00 21.06
C ASP A 188 -63.75 -10.75 19.70
N ASP A 189 -63.63 -12.06 19.52
CA ASP A 189 -63.87 -13.28 20.29
C ASP A 189 -62.98 -14.38 19.64
N ARG A 190 -62.33 -15.29 20.39
CA ARG A 190 -62.82 -16.65 20.74
C ARG A 190 -63.02 -17.61 19.55
N ALA A 191 -62.18 -18.65 19.45
CA ALA A 191 -62.60 -20.03 19.18
C ALA A 191 -61.41 -21.01 19.37
N GLU A 192 -61.55 -21.87 20.38
CA GLU A 192 -60.99 -23.23 20.44
C GLU A 192 -61.68 -24.14 19.41
N VAL A 193 -61.25 -25.41 19.37
CA VAL A 193 -61.74 -26.62 18.64
C VAL A 193 -60.80 -26.94 17.47
N ASP A 194 -60.09 -28.07 17.40
CA ASP A 194 -60.00 -29.33 18.18
C ASP A 194 -58.54 -29.85 18.07
#